data_AF-A0A9D2SSI3-F1
#
_entry.id   AF-A0A9D2SSI3-F1
#
_cell.length_a   1.000
_cell.length_b   1.000
_cell.length_c   1.000
_cell.angle_alpha   90.00
_cell.angle_beta   90.00
_cell.angle_gamma   90.00
#
_symmetry.space_group_name_H-M   'P 1'
#
loop_
_entity.id
_entity.type
_entity.pdbx_description
1 polymer ?
#
loop_
_entity_poly.entity_id
_entity_poly.type
_entity_poly.pdbx_seq_one_letter_code
_entity_poly.pdbx_strand_id
1 'polypeptide(L)'
;MWKNVICIGSGNEGTTAGHAAGRVTDEEEVIQELAVQEREPSLNVQIWKSYVDEMDVSIVSPSGERVGPFREILGPQRFILGGTELLIYYGEPKPYSVRQEIYISFIPLQSYVDSGVWQIILTPRRIVDGAWQMWLPAQAALNVGTAFLTPDSTSTLTIPSTASLAVTVAAYDARTFSYADFSGRGPAAVYEGIGVPKPDLAAPGVLVNAPVPGGGYRAFSGTSFAAPFVTGSAALLMEWGIVQGNDPYLYGEKVKAYLRRGARELPGYSEWPNALLGFGALCVRESLPDS
;
A
#
# COMPACT_ATOMS: atom_id res chain seq x y z
N MET A 1 11.36 -15.95 19.81
CA MET A 1 11.78 -14.83 18.95
C MET A 1 12.74 -13.97 19.77
N TRP A 2 13.97 -13.74 19.31
CA TRP A 2 15.00 -12.96 20.01
C TRP A 2 14.68 -11.45 19.99
N LYS A 3 15.27 -10.65 20.89
CA LYS A 3 15.07 -9.18 20.99
C LYS A 3 15.26 -8.54 19.60
N ASN A 4 14.17 -8.07 18.97
CA ASN A 4 14.20 -7.60 17.59
C ASN A 4 13.33 -6.36 17.37
N VAL A 5 13.60 -5.68 16.26
CA VAL A 5 12.80 -4.57 15.72
C VAL A 5 12.79 -4.77 14.21
N ILE A 6 11.61 -4.70 13.59
CA ILE A 6 11.45 -4.86 12.14
C ILE A 6 11.05 -3.51 11.56
N CYS A 7 11.90 -2.94 10.69
CA CYS A 7 11.63 -1.68 10.00
C CYS A 7 11.33 -1.96 8.52
N ILE A 8 10.29 -1.35 7.98
CA ILE A 8 9.77 -1.61 6.64
C ILE A 8 9.46 -0.28 5.97
N GLY A 9 9.96 -0.07 4.74
CA GLY A 9 9.59 1.12 3.96
C GLY A 9 8.10 1.08 3.62
N SER A 10 7.44 2.25 3.57
CA SER A 10 6.00 2.33 3.27
C SER A 10 5.63 1.90 1.84
N GLY A 11 6.61 1.82 0.93
CA GLY A 11 6.40 1.53 -0.48
C GLY A 11 6.49 2.77 -1.35
N ASN A 12 6.63 2.59 -2.66
CA ASN A 12 6.79 3.68 -3.62
C ASN A 12 5.54 3.88 -4.50
N GLU A 13 4.36 3.49 -4.01
CA GLU A 13 3.09 3.49 -4.76
C GLU A 13 2.25 4.76 -4.54
N GLY A 14 2.82 5.81 -3.93
CA GLY A 14 2.11 7.05 -3.62
C GLY A 14 1.59 7.84 -4.81
N THR A 15 2.17 7.61 -6.00
CA THR A 15 1.85 8.30 -7.26
C THR A 15 1.61 7.35 -8.44
N THR A 16 1.56 6.04 -8.21
CA THR A 16 1.48 5.04 -9.29
C THR A 16 0.05 4.78 -9.77
N ALA A 17 -0.96 5.34 -9.10
CA ALA A 17 -2.37 5.16 -9.44
C ALA A 17 -2.80 3.67 -9.49
N GLY A 18 -2.09 2.80 -8.77
CA GLY A 18 -2.39 1.37 -8.62
C GLY A 18 -3.45 1.03 -7.58
N HIS A 19 -4.02 2.04 -6.89
CA HIS A 19 -5.12 1.87 -5.94
C HIS A 19 -6.30 2.75 -6.34
N ALA A 20 -7.50 2.20 -6.22
CA ALA A 20 -8.77 2.93 -6.34
C ALA A 20 -9.69 2.51 -5.21
N ALA A 21 -10.50 3.45 -4.72
CA ALA A 21 -11.45 3.19 -3.65
C ALA A 21 -12.69 4.05 -3.84
N GLY A 22 -13.79 3.59 -3.27
CA GLY A 22 -15.04 4.32 -3.33
C GLY A 22 -16.11 3.69 -2.46
N ARG A 23 -17.35 4.12 -2.69
CA ARG A 23 -18.54 3.54 -2.06
C ARG A 23 -19.58 3.26 -3.13
N VAL A 24 -20.20 2.09 -3.06
CA VAL A 24 -21.42 1.75 -3.81
C VAL A 24 -22.61 2.12 -2.93
N THR A 25 -23.66 2.67 -3.53
CA THR A 25 -24.98 2.89 -2.91
C THR A 25 -26.00 1.93 -3.53
N ASP A 26 -27.19 1.79 -2.97
CA ASP A 26 -28.21 0.86 -3.48
C ASP A 26 -28.81 1.27 -4.85
N GLU A 27 -28.47 2.44 -5.40
CA GLU A 27 -29.18 3.05 -6.52
C GLU A 27 -28.41 3.02 -7.85
N GLU A 28 -27.08 3.09 -7.83
CA GLU A 28 -26.27 3.30 -9.02
C GLU A 28 -25.13 2.28 -9.17
N GLU A 29 -24.85 1.90 -10.42
CA GLU A 29 -23.64 1.14 -10.75
C GLU A 29 -22.41 2.04 -10.60
N VAL A 30 -21.36 1.50 -10.00
CA VAL A 30 -20.06 2.16 -9.95
C VAL A 30 -19.20 1.58 -11.08
N ILE A 31 -18.62 2.46 -11.89
CA ILE A 31 -17.69 2.10 -12.96
C ILE A 31 -16.30 2.57 -12.55
N GLN A 32 -15.38 1.63 -12.34
CA GLN A 32 -13.97 1.91 -12.16
C GLN A 32 -13.22 1.58 -13.45
N GLU A 33 -12.59 2.59 -14.04
CA GLU A 33 -11.82 2.43 -15.27
C GLU A 33 -10.35 2.10 -14.98
N LEU A 34 -9.81 1.14 -15.72
CA LEU A 34 -8.44 0.66 -15.68
C LEU A 34 -7.81 0.84 -17.07
N ALA A 35 -6.85 1.74 -17.18
CA ALA A 35 -6.04 1.85 -18.39
C ALA A 35 -4.96 0.77 -18.38
N VAL A 36 -4.95 -0.08 -19.40
CA VAL A 36 -3.92 -1.09 -19.64
C VAL A 36 -3.06 -0.65 -20.81
N GLN A 37 -1.76 -0.51 -20.57
CA GLN A 37 -0.83 -0.04 -21.59
C GLN A 37 -0.49 -1.12 -22.61
N GLU A 38 0.04 -0.69 -23.75
CA GLU A 38 0.58 -1.62 -24.73
C GLU A 38 1.60 -2.56 -24.11
N ARG A 39 1.62 -3.80 -24.62
CA ARG A 39 2.59 -4.83 -24.24
C ARG A 39 2.57 -5.25 -22.77
N GLU A 40 1.44 -5.10 -22.08
CA GLU A 40 1.28 -5.59 -20.72
C GLU A 40 1.22 -7.14 -20.74
N PRO A 41 2.22 -7.86 -20.19
CA PRO A 41 2.29 -9.31 -20.30
C PRO A 41 1.20 -10.04 -19.49
N SER A 42 0.81 -9.49 -18.35
CA SER A 42 -0.26 -10.00 -17.50
C SER A 42 -0.50 -9.02 -16.37
N LEU A 43 -1.72 -8.94 -15.87
CA LEU A 43 -2.00 -8.20 -14.63
C LEU A 43 -3.05 -8.92 -13.79
N ASN A 44 -3.21 -8.48 -12.56
CA ASN A 44 -4.37 -8.83 -11.75
C ASN A 44 -4.98 -7.61 -11.09
N VAL A 45 -6.23 -7.74 -10.67
CA VAL A 45 -6.92 -6.77 -9.82
C VAL A 45 -7.43 -7.51 -8.60
N GLN A 46 -7.11 -7.00 -7.41
CA GLN A 46 -7.69 -7.43 -6.15
C GLN A 46 -8.77 -6.45 -5.73
N ILE A 47 -10.01 -6.90 -5.62
CA ILE A 47 -11.14 -6.11 -5.15
C ILE A 47 -11.48 -6.55 -3.72
N TRP A 48 -11.61 -5.60 -2.81
CA TRP A 48 -11.94 -5.83 -1.42
C TRP A 48 -13.21 -5.07 -1.03
N LYS A 49 -14.13 -5.77 -0.39
CA LYS A 49 -15.39 -5.22 0.15
C LYS A 49 -15.75 -5.87 1.48
N SER A 50 -16.73 -5.32 2.18
CA SER A 50 -17.35 -6.02 3.30
C SER A 50 -18.09 -7.28 2.81
N TYR A 51 -17.99 -8.38 3.55
CA TYR A 51 -18.69 -9.62 3.16
C TYR A 51 -20.21 -9.52 3.30
N VAL A 52 -20.71 -8.58 4.11
CA VAL A 52 -22.16 -8.36 4.26
C VAL A 52 -22.79 -7.70 3.03
N ASP A 53 -21.98 -7.03 2.20
CA ASP A 53 -22.45 -6.37 0.99
C ASP A 53 -22.59 -7.38 -0.13
N GLU A 54 -23.76 -7.43 -0.76
CA GLU A 54 -23.99 -8.18 -1.99
C GLU A 54 -23.87 -7.18 -3.16
N MET A 55 -22.85 -7.36 -3.99
CA MET A 55 -22.64 -6.58 -5.20
C MET A 55 -22.12 -7.49 -6.30
N ASP A 56 -22.69 -7.34 -7.49
CA ASP A 56 -22.30 -8.08 -8.67
C ASP A 56 -21.09 -7.41 -9.33
N VAL A 57 -20.13 -8.20 -9.81
CA VAL A 57 -18.96 -7.69 -10.55
C VAL A 57 -19.07 -8.11 -12.01
N SER A 58 -18.91 -7.13 -12.92
CA SER A 58 -18.80 -7.34 -14.37
C SER A 58 -17.56 -6.64 -14.92
N ILE A 59 -17.05 -7.11 -16.06
CA ILE A 59 -15.91 -6.50 -16.76
C ILE A 59 -16.32 -6.13 -18.18
N VAL A 60 -15.93 -4.95 -18.63
CA VAL A 60 -16.03 -4.51 -20.03
C VAL A 60 -14.62 -4.38 -20.61
N SER A 61 -14.39 -5.00 -21.76
CA SER A 61 -13.13 -4.88 -22.50
C SER A 61 -13.00 -3.53 -23.21
N PRO A 62 -11.80 -3.16 -23.69
CA PRO A 62 -11.60 -1.96 -24.49
C PRO A 62 -12.41 -1.93 -25.80
N SER A 63 -12.86 -3.09 -26.29
CA SER A 63 -13.74 -3.19 -27.47
C SER A 63 -15.23 -3.02 -27.14
N GLY A 64 -15.58 -2.89 -25.86
CA GLY A 64 -16.96 -2.76 -25.38
C GLY A 64 -17.68 -4.07 -25.11
N GLU A 65 -16.99 -5.22 -25.20
CA GLU A 65 -17.57 -6.51 -24.85
C GLU A 65 -17.70 -6.63 -23.32
N ARG A 66 -18.89 -6.96 -22.82
CA ARG A 66 -19.15 -7.14 -21.38
C ARG A 66 -19.26 -8.61 -21.02
N VAL A 67 -18.64 -8.99 -19.91
CA VAL A 67 -18.89 -10.26 -19.24
C VAL A 67 -19.30 -10.05 -17.79
N GLY A 68 -20.06 -11.00 -17.29
CA GLY A 68 -20.65 -10.95 -15.96
C GLY A 68 -22.18 -10.70 -16.02
N PRO A 69 -22.83 -10.54 -14.86
CA PRO A 69 -22.21 -10.56 -13.54
C PRO A 69 -21.59 -11.93 -13.22
N PHE A 70 -20.41 -11.92 -12.61
CA PHE A 70 -19.75 -13.15 -12.18
C PHE A 70 -20.51 -13.77 -11.01
N ARG A 71 -20.47 -15.10 -10.90
CA ARG A 71 -21.16 -15.78 -9.81
C ARG A 71 -20.28 -15.79 -8.57
N GLU A 72 -20.86 -15.56 -7.41
CA GLU A 72 -20.17 -15.75 -6.13
C GLU A 72 -20.12 -17.24 -5.78
N ILE A 73 -19.23 -17.98 -6.43
CA ILE A 73 -19.00 -19.41 -6.21
C ILE A 73 -17.54 -19.70 -5.91
N LEU A 74 -17.30 -20.74 -5.11
CA LEU A 74 -15.96 -21.22 -4.83
C LEU A 74 -15.30 -21.83 -6.07
N GLY A 75 -14.02 -21.55 -6.25
CA GLY A 75 -13.20 -22.07 -7.34
C GLY A 75 -13.06 -21.09 -8.52
N PRO A 76 -12.20 -21.45 -9.48
CA PRO A 76 -11.91 -20.59 -10.63
C PRO A 76 -13.10 -20.49 -11.57
N GLN A 77 -13.39 -19.26 -12.00
CA GLN A 77 -14.26 -18.97 -13.13
C GLN A 77 -13.42 -18.39 -14.27
N ARG A 78 -13.68 -18.83 -15.50
CA ARG A 78 -12.91 -18.44 -16.69
C ARG A 78 -13.82 -17.84 -17.75
N PHE A 79 -13.43 -16.70 -18.27
CA PHE A 79 -14.13 -16.02 -19.37
C PHE A 79 -13.11 -15.49 -20.36
N ILE A 80 -13.47 -15.45 -21.64
CA ILE A 80 -12.62 -14.88 -22.68
C ILE A 80 -13.30 -13.61 -23.18
N LEU A 81 -12.56 -12.50 -23.21
CA LEU A 81 -12.97 -11.22 -23.79
C LEU A 81 -11.86 -10.77 -24.73
N GLY A 82 -12.18 -10.66 -26.02
CA GLY A 82 -11.17 -10.39 -27.04
C GLY A 82 -9.99 -11.37 -27.00
N GLY A 83 -8.78 -10.83 -26.85
CA GLY A 83 -7.52 -11.57 -26.75
C GLY A 83 -7.11 -11.92 -25.32
N THR A 84 -7.99 -11.72 -24.33
CA THR A 84 -7.67 -11.86 -22.90
C THR A 84 -8.59 -12.87 -22.23
N GLU A 85 -8.01 -13.84 -21.52
CA GLU A 85 -8.72 -14.70 -20.57
C GLU A 85 -8.74 -14.04 -19.18
N LEU A 86 -9.95 -13.89 -18.63
CA LEU A 86 -10.18 -13.49 -17.25
C LEU A 86 -10.34 -14.74 -16.38
N LEU A 87 -9.53 -14.82 -15.33
CA LEU A 87 -9.61 -15.87 -14.31
C LEU A 87 -10.00 -15.26 -12.97
N ILE A 88 -11.21 -15.57 -12.49
CA ILE A 88 -11.83 -14.94 -11.32
C ILE A 88 -11.95 -15.94 -10.17
N TYR A 89 -11.64 -15.45 -8.96
CA TYR A 89 -11.81 -16.16 -7.70
C TYR A 89 -12.55 -15.29 -6.70
N TYR A 90 -13.64 -15.82 -6.14
CA TYR A 90 -14.31 -15.23 -4.98
C TYR A 90 -13.78 -15.92 -3.72
N GLY A 91 -13.20 -15.14 -2.82
CA GLY A 91 -12.77 -15.62 -1.50
C GLY A 91 -13.94 -15.68 -0.51
N GLU A 92 -13.76 -16.45 0.55
CA GLU A 92 -14.58 -16.37 1.76
C GLU A 92 -13.87 -15.50 2.81
N PRO A 93 -14.61 -14.97 3.80
CA PRO A 93 -14.04 -14.31 4.96
C PRO A 93 -13.03 -15.22 5.65
N LYS A 94 -11.94 -14.62 6.14
CA LYS A 94 -10.92 -15.34 6.90
C LYS A 94 -11.31 -15.31 8.39
N PRO A 95 -10.85 -16.25 9.24
CA PRO A 95 -11.20 -16.26 10.68
C PRO A 95 -10.85 -14.97 11.45
N TYR A 96 -10.02 -14.11 10.86
CA TYR A 96 -9.54 -12.84 11.42
C TYR A 96 -9.92 -11.62 10.56
N SER A 97 -10.75 -11.77 9.52
CA SER A 97 -11.22 -10.67 8.67
C SER A 97 -12.60 -10.95 8.11
N VAL A 98 -13.53 -10.00 8.32
CA VAL A 98 -14.89 -10.03 7.78
C VAL A 98 -14.97 -9.53 6.33
N ARG A 99 -13.82 -9.20 5.72
CA ARG A 99 -13.78 -8.76 4.33
C ARG A 99 -13.67 -9.90 3.36
N GLN A 100 -14.21 -9.65 2.17
CA GLN A 100 -14.07 -10.51 1.03
C GLN A 100 -13.03 -9.97 0.07
N GLU A 101 -12.24 -10.89 -0.49
CA GLU A 101 -11.35 -10.63 -1.63
C GLU A 101 -11.99 -11.25 -2.89
N ILE A 102 -12.06 -10.48 -3.96
CA ILE A 102 -12.35 -10.95 -5.31
C ILE A 102 -11.10 -10.71 -6.13
N TYR A 103 -10.48 -11.79 -6.61
CA TYR A 103 -9.24 -11.74 -7.37
C TYR A 103 -9.52 -12.01 -8.84
N ILE A 104 -9.09 -11.10 -9.72
CA ILE A 104 -9.27 -11.21 -11.18
C ILE A 104 -7.89 -11.19 -11.83
N SER A 105 -7.50 -12.26 -12.51
CA SER A 105 -6.29 -12.30 -13.34
C SER A 105 -6.64 -12.07 -14.80
N PHE A 106 -5.87 -11.22 -15.47
CA PHE A 106 -5.93 -10.95 -16.90
C PHE A 106 -4.77 -11.67 -17.56
N ILE A 107 -5.08 -12.74 -18.31
CA ILE A 107 -4.12 -13.66 -18.90
C ILE A 107 -4.22 -13.51 -20.42
N PRO A 108 -3.14 -13.15 -21.13
CA PRO A 108 -3.21 -13.04 -22.58
C PRO A 108 -3.38 -14.41 -23.24
N LEU A 109 -4.21 -14.50 -24.28
CA LEU A 109 -4.26 -15.67 -25.14
C LEU A 109 -3.04 -15.77 -26.06
N GLN A 110 -2.37 -14.64 -26.29
CA GLN A 110 -1.13 -14.54 -27.06
C GLN A 110 -0.01 -13.97 -26.18
N SER A 111 0.53 -12.80 -26.54
CA SER A 111 1.69 -12.21 -25.86
C SER A 111 1.32 -11.18 -24.81
N TYR A 112 0.20 -10.47 -24.99
CA TYR A 112 -0.14 -9.30 -24.18
C TYR A 112 -1.64 -9.20 -23.95
N VAL A 113 -2.02 -8.65 -22.80
CA VAL A 113 -3.40 -8.27 -22.48
C VAL A 113 -3.85 -7.19 -23.46
N ASP A 114 -5.12 -7.21 -23.86
CA ASP A 114 -5.62 -6.18 -24.78
C ASP A 114 -5.46 -4.79 -24.15
N SER A 115 -4.73 -3.92 -24.83
CA SER A 115 -4.48 -2.56 -24.36
C SER A 115 -5.71 -1.67 -24.55
N GLY A 116 -5.87 -0.69 -23.67
CA GLY A 116 -6.97 0.28 -23.70
C GLY A 116 -7.64 0.41 -22.33
N VAL A 117 -8.84 0.98 -22.32
CA VAL A 117 -9.61 1.21 -21.10
C VAL A 117 -10.52 0.01 -20.85
N TRP A 118 -10.20 -0.74 -19.80
CA TRP A 118 -11.08 -1.75 -19.23
C TRP A 118 -11.98 -1.10 -18.20
N GLN A 119 -13.22 -1.59 -18.06
CA GLN A 119 -14.15 -1.11 -17.05
C GLN A 119 -14.51 -2.24 -16.09
N ILE A 120 -14.36 -1.98 -14.80
CA ILE A 120 -14.81 -2.85 -13.71
C ILE A 120 -16.10 -2.25 -13.19
N ILE A 121 -17.20 -2.97 -13.35
CA ILE A 121 -18.54 -2.50 -12.97
C ILE A 121 -18.98 -3.23 -11.71
N LEU A 122 -19.29 -2.45 -10.67
CA LEU A 122 -19.90 -2.92 -9.43
C LEU A 122 -21.39 -2.55 -9.46
N THR A 123 -22.26 -3.56 -9.54
CA THR A 123 -23.72 -3.37 -9.55
C THR A 123 -24.29 -3.72 -8.17
N PRO A 124 -24.95 -2.79 -7.46
CA PRO A 124 -25.49 -3.06 -6.13
C PRO A 124 -26.61 -4.10 -6.15
N ARG A 125 -26.62 -4.99 -5.15
CA ARG A 125 -27.74 -5.92 -4.89
C ARG A 125 -28.33 -5.69 -3.51
N ARG A 126 -27.47 -5.66 -2.49
CA ARG A 126 -27.82 -5.34 -1.11
C ARG A 126 -26.61 -4.75 -0.41
N ILE A 127 -26.64 -3.45 -0.14
CA ILE A 127 -25.49 -2.74 0.42
C ILE A 127 -25.75 -2.34 1.87
N VAL A 128 -24.77 -2.56 2.74
CA VAL A 128 -24.78 -2.14 4.15
C VAL A 128 -23.60 -1.21 4.44
N ASP A 129 -22.37 -1.64 4.13
CA ASP A 129 -21.20 -0.78 4.22
C ASP A 129 -20.91 -0.09 2.89
N GLY A 130 -20.87 -0.84 1.79
CA GLY A 130 -20.70 -0.31 0.44
C GLY A 130 -19.29 0.18 0.11
N ALA A 131 -18.36 0.19 1.07
CA ALA A 131 -16.98 0.55 0.79
C ALA A 131 -16.30 -0.54 -0.04
N TRP A 132 -15.59 -0.11 -1.07
CA TRP A 132 -14.78 -1.00 -1.90
C TRP A 132 -13.40 -0.40 -2.11
N GLN A 133 -12.42 -1.29 -2.31
CA GLN A 133 -11.05 -0.94 -2.65
C GLN A 133 -10.54 -1.89 -3.73
N MET A 134 -9.74 -1.38 -4.66
CA MET A 134 -9.12 -2.14 -5.73
C MET A 134 -7.62 -1.87 -5.76
N TRP A 135 -6.83 -2.92 -5.87
CA TRP A 135 -5.39 -2.81 -6.05
C TRP A 135 -4.91 -3.54 -7.29
N LEU A 136 -3.99 -2.89 -8.00
CA LEU A 136 -3.10 -3.51 -8.96
C LEU A 136 -1.84 -4.05 -8.25
N PRO A 137 -1.06 -4.91 -8.91
CA PRO A 137 0.32 -5.19 -8.53
C PRO A 137 1.14 -3.91 -8.39
N ALA A 138 2.26 -4.00 -7.66
CA ALA A 138 3.22 -2.91 -7.58
C ALA A 138 3.67 -2.47 -9.00
N GLN A 139 3.87 -1.17 -9.20
CA GLN A 139 4.16 -0.61 -10.53
C GLN A 139 5.39 -1.24 -11.21
N ALA A 140 6.35 -1.77 -10.44
CA ALA A 140 7.52 -2.48 -10.98
C ALA A 140 7.18 -3.78 -11.73
N ALA A 141 5.99 -4.34 -11.52
CA ALA A 141 5.49 -5.53 -12.20
C ALA A 141 4.57 -5.20 -13.40
N LEU A 142 4.30 -3.91 -13.64
CA LEU A 142 3.38 -3.42 -14.65
C LEU A 142 4.11 -2.50 -15.64
N ASN A 143 3.58 -2.36 -16.84
CA ASN A 143 4.06 -1.33 -17.74
C ASN A 143 3.71 0.07 -17.20
N VAL A 144 4.60 1.03 -17.46
CA VAL A 144 4.43 2.42 -17.02
C VAL A 144 3.17 3.00 -17.64
N GLY A 145 2.23 3.43 -16.79
CA GLY A 145 0.94 3.98 -17.19
C GLY A 145 -0.21 2.98 -17.15
N THR A 146 0.02 1.70 -16.81
CA THR A 146 -1.06 0.76 -16.48
C THR A 146 -1.56 1.11 -15.08
N ALA A 147 -2.75 1.72 -15.00
CA ALA A 147 -3.24 2.37 -13.78
C ALA A 147 -4.76 2.58 -13.81
N PHE A 148 -5.35 2.81 -12.63
CA PHE A 148 -6.73 3.28 -12.55
C PHE A 148 -6.82 4.73 -13.03
N LEU A 149 -7.87 5.07 -13.81
CA LEU A 149 -8.09 6.43 -14.31
C LEU A 149 -8.63 7.39 -13.24
N THR A 150 -9.31 6.84 -12.23
CA THR A 150 -9.79 7.55 -11.04
C THR A 150 -9.17 6.94 -9.79
N PRO A 151 -7.85 7.10 -9.58
CA PRO A 151 -7.17 6.46 -8.47
C PRO A 151 -7.50 7.15 -7.15
N ASP A 152 -7.44 6.36 -6.08
CA ASP A 152 -7.44 6.88 -4.72
C ASP A 152 -6.02 6.84 -4.18
N SER A 153 -5.48 8.02 -3.88
CA SER A 153 -4.12 8.15 -3.36
C SER A 153 -4.03 7.93 -1.84
N THR A 154 -5.15 7.65 -1.17
CA THR A 154 -5.14 7.26 0.24
C THR A 154 -4.86 5.74 0.33
N SER A 155 -4.20 5.27 1.39
CA SER A 155 -3.92 3.84 1.59
C SER A 155 -3.07 3.15 0.50
N THR A 156 -1.96 3.76 0.12
CA THR A 156 -0.96 3.23 -0.85
C THR A 156 0.23 2.54 -0.19
N LEU A 157 0.11 2.14 1.09
CA LEU A 157 1.11 1.34 1.78
C LEU A 157 1.27 -0.04 1.13
N THR A 158 2.50 -0.46 0.86
CA THR A 158 2.75 -1.82 0.37
C THR A 158 2.75 -2.82 1.53
N ILE A 159 2.18 -4.01 1.33
CA ILE A 159 2.37 -5.13 2.25
C ILE A 159 3.86 -5.54 2.22
N PRO A 160 4.52 -5.82 3.35
CA PRO A 160 4.00 -5.98 4.72
C PRO A 160 4.09 -4.73 5.61
N SER A 161 4.25 -3.53 5.06
CA SER A 161 4.35 -2.29 5.84
C SER A 161 3.05 -1.92 6.59
N THR A 162 1.95 -2.60 6.30
CA THR A 162 0.69 -2.51 7.04
C THR A 162 0.71 -3.24 8.39
N ALA A 163 1.73 -4.08 8.66
CA ALA A 163 1.82 -4.82 9.90
C ALA A 163 1.92 -3.90 11.13
N SER A 164 1.04 -4.13 12.11
CA SER A 164 0.94 -3.30 13.32
C SER A 164 2.23 -3.27 14.13
N LEU A 165 2.93 -4.40 14.24
CA LEU A 165 4.17 -4.56 15.02
C LEU A 165 5.44 -4.09 14.31
N ALA A 166 5.42 -3.89 12.99
CA ALA A 166 6.55 -3.33 12.26
C ALA A 166 6.63 -1.79 12.43
N VAL A 167 7.84 -1.22 12.34
CA VAL A 167 8.05 0.23 12.20
C VAL A 167 8.00 0.57 10.72
N THR A 168 6.95 1.25 10.29
CA THR A 168 6.72 1.65 8.90
C THR A 168 7.31 3.01 8.63
N VAL A 169 8.16 3.09 7.61
CA VAL A 169 9.02 4.23 7.34
C VAL A 169 8.64 4.89 6.03
N ALA A 170 8.10 6.10 6.09
CA ALA A 170 7.89 6.95 4.93
C ALA A 170 9.17 7.67 4.49
N ALA A 171 9.15 8.21 3.28
CA ALA A 171 10.24 9.01 2.74
C ALA A 171 9.90 10.50 2.71
N TYR A 172 10.87 11.35 3.04
CA TYR A 172 10.84 12.79 2.79
C TYR A 172 12.13 13.26 2.13
N ASP A 173 12.08 14.44 1.50
CA ASP A 173 13.27 15.12 0.97
C ASP A 173 13.92 15.97 2.06
N ALA A 174 15.13 15.58 2.47
CA ALA A 174 15.87 16.25 3.54
C ALA A 174 16.37 17.66 3.18
N ARG A 175 16.32 18.05 1.90
CA ARG A 175 16.75 19.37 1.43
C ARG A 175 15.64 20.40 1.57
N THR A 176 14.39 19.96 1.43
CA THR A 176 13.20 20.81 1.44
C THR A 176 12.28 20.56 2.63
N PHE A 177 12.53 19.49 3.39
CA PHE A 177 11.68 19.02 4.48
C PHE A 177 10.24 18.72 4.03
N SER A 178 10.07 18.33 2.77
CA SER A 178 8.77 17.97 2.19
C SER A 178 8.63 16.47 2.07
N TYR A 179 7.40 15.98 2.25
CA TYR A 179 7.03 14.62 1.90
C TYR A 179 7.47 14.23 0.48
N ALA A 180 7.97 13.00 0.31
CA ALA A 180 8.29 12.46 -1.00
C ALA A 180 7.02 11.89 -1.64
N ASP A 181 6.62 12.45 -2.77
CA ASP A 181 5.36 12.13 -3.48
C ASP A 181 5.14 10.63 -3.67
N PHE A 182 6.18 9.88 -4.06
CA PHE A 182 6.16 8.44 -4.28
C PHE A 182 5.92 7.62 -3.01
N SER A 183 6.17 8.16 -1.81
CA SER A 183 6.07 7.40 -0.56
C SER A 183 4.65 6.82 -0.40
N GLY A 184 4.52 5.62 0.14
CA GLY A 184 3.23 5.02 0.45
C GLY A 184 2.56 5.78 1.60
N ARG A 185 1.25 5.97 1.50
CA ARG A 185 0.42 6.71 2.47
C ARG A 185 -0.48 5.76 3.22
N GLY A 186 -0.60 5.94 4.53
CA GLY A 186 -1.60 5.22 5.31
C GLY A 186 -3.03 5.55 4.89
N PRO A 187 -4.01 4.74 5.31
CA PRO A 187 -5.41 5.11 5.14
C PRO A 187 -5.69 6.40 5.93
N ALA A 188 -6.44 7.33 5.33
CA ALA A 188 -6.83 8.59 5.96
C ALA A 188 -7.74 8.38 7.19
N ALA A 189 -8.40 7.23 7.28
CA ALA A 189 -9.23 6.83 8.40
C ALA A 189 -8.86 5.42 8.89
N VAL A 190 -9.03 5.22 10.19
CA VAL A 190 -8.94 3.91 10.84
C VAL A 190 -10.01 2.99 10.26
N TYR A 191 -9.60 2.00 9.46
CA TYR A 191 -10.51 0.97 8.98
C TYR A 191 -10.81 -0.01 10.13
N GLU A 192 -12.09 -0.25 10.42
CA GLU A 192 -12.58 -1.17 11.47
C GLU A 192 -12.19 -0.81 12.92
N GLY A 193 -12.01 0.47 13.25
CA GLY A 193 -11.84 0.93 14.65
C GLY A 193 -10.53 0.50 15.34
N ILE A 194 -9.69 -0.30 14.67
CA ILE A 194 -8.43 -0.86 15.17
C ILE A 194 -7.31 -0.48 14.19
N GLY A 195 -7.11 0.82 13.98
CA GLY A 195 -6.10 1.32 13.07
C GLY A 195 -4.96 1.93 13.88
N VAL A 196 -3.81 1.25 13.90
CA VAL A 196 -2.56 1.92 14.30
C VAL A 196 -2.23 2.93 13.21
N PRO A 197 -2.07 4.24 13.51
CA PRO A 197 -1.68 5.22 12.50
C PRO A 197 -0.40 4.77 11.79
N LYS A 198 -0.44 4.80 10.45
CA LYS A 198 0.67 4.46 9.57
C LYS A 198 0.86 5.58 8.54
N PRO A 199 2.09 5.84 8.09
CA PRO A 199 3.36 5.26 8.55
C PRO A 199 3.66 5.61 10.02
N ASP A 200 4.66 4.97 10.63
CA ASP A 200 5.07 5.28 12.00
C ASP A 200 5.83 6.62 12.06
N LEU A 201 6.75 6.82 11.12
CA LEU A 201 7.55 8.03 11.00
C LEU A 201 8.18 8.09 9.60
N ALA A 202 8.82 9.21 9.29
CA ALA A 202 9.51 9.42 8.02
C ALA A 202 11.02 9.56 8.21
N ALA A 203 11.79 9.15 7.21
CA ALA A 203 13.23 9.34 7.14
C ALA A 203 13.65 9.88 5.75
N PRO A 204 14.87 10.45 5.60
CA PRO A 204 15.36 10.89 4.31
C PRO A 204 15.31 9.76 3.28
N GLY A 205 14.63 9.99 2.16
CA GLY A 205 14.45 8.98 1.11
C GLY A 205 14.58 9.52 -0.31
N VAL A 206 14.93 10.80 -0.48
CA VAL A 206 15.12 11.45 -1.80
C VAL A 206 16.60 11.76 -1.99
N LEU A 207 17.16 11.28 -3.11
CA LEU A 207 18.57 11.49 -3.49
C LEU A 207 19.57 11.13 -2.37
N VAL A 208 19.30 10.04 -1.66
CA VAL A 208 20.17 9.50 -0.61
C VAL A 208 21.41 8.91 -1.27
N ASN A 209 22.58 9.36 -0.86
CA ASN A 209 23.85 8.87 -1.37
C ASN A 209 24.21 7.53 -0.70
N ALA A 210 24.26 6.44 -1.47
CA ALA A 210 24.50 5.09 -0.96
C ALA A 210 25.63 4.39 -1.74
N PRO A 211 26.36 3.45 -1.11
CA PRO A 211 27.42 2.70 -1.77
C PRO A 211 26.84 1.80 -2.88
N VAL A 212 27.61 1.61 -3.96
CA VAL A 212 27.22 0.76 -5.09
C VAL A 212 28.20 -0.40 -5.30
N PRO A 213 27.77 -1.53 -5.90
CA PRO A 213 28.67 -2.62 -6.26
C PRO A 213 29.81 -2.13 -7.16
N GLY A 214 31.04 -2.59 -6.88
CA GLY A 214 32.25 -2.12 -7.57
C GLY A 214 32.91 -0.89 -6.93
N GLY A 215 32.34 -0.35 -5.85
CA GLY A 215 32.87 0.80 -5.13
C GLY A 215 32.26 2.13 -5.56
N GLY A 216 32.52 3.17 -4.77
CA GLY A 216 31.91 4.49 -4.98
C GLY A 216 30.49 4.61 -4.43
N TYR A 217 29.83 5.72 -4.76
CA TYR A 217 28.52 6.10 -4.26
C TYR A 217 27.63 6.65 -5.37
N ARG A 218 26.32 6.46 -5.23
CA ARG A 218 25.30 7.03 -6.11
C ARG A 218 24.10 7.50 -5.30
N ALA A 219 23.42 8.52 -5.80
CA ALA A 219 22.15 8.98 -5.25
C ALA A 219 20.99 8.08 -5.69
N PHE A 220 20.13 7.70 -4.75
CA PHE A 220 18.92 6.93 -4.99
C PHE A 220 17.72 7.54 -4.28
N SER A 221 16.52 7.31 -4.81
CA SER A 221 15.26 7.73 -4.19
C SER A 221 14.35 6.52 -3.97
N GLY A 222 13.68 6.47 -2.82
CA GLY A 222 12.73 5.42 -2.47
C GLY A 222 12.63 5.20 -0.96
N THR A 223 11.50 4.66 -0.49
CA THR A 223 11.34 4.29 0.93
C THR A 223 12.31 3.18 1.35
N SER A 224 12.82 2.41 0.39
CA SER A 224 13.92 1.45 0.60
C SER A 224 15.22 2.10 1.08
N PHE A 225 15.43 3.39 0.82
CA PHE A 225 16.56 4.17 1.33
C PHE A 225 16.24 4.92 2.63
N ALA A 226 14.95 5.16 2.90
CA ALA A 226 14.50 5.72 4.17
C ALA A 226 14.54 4.69 5.32
N ALA A 227 14.08 3.45 5.08
CA ALA A 227 14.01 2.41 6.10
C ALA A 227 15.34 2.12 6.83
N PRO A 228 16.51 2.05 6.14
CA PRO A 228 17.80 1.85 6.79
C PRO A 228 18.20 2.91 7.82
N PHE A 229 17.78 4.18 7.66
CA PHE A 229 18.02 5.21 8.68
C PHE A 229 17.34 4.86 10.00
N VAL A 230 16.11 4.36 9.92
CA VAL A 230 15.33 3.95 11.10
C VAL A 230 15.88 2.65 11.68
N THR A 231 16.29 1.71 10.82
CA THR A 231 16.98 0.48 11.27
C THR A 231 18.26 0.79 12.05
N GLY A 232 19.11 1.68 11.54
CA GLY A 232 20.33 2.11 12.24
C GLY A 232 20.02 2.83 13.55
N SER A 233 18.97 3.65 13.56
CA SER A 233 18.50 4.34 14.77
C SER A 233 17.99 3.36 15.83
N ALA A 234 17.20 2.37 15.44
CA ALA A 234 16.75 1.30 16.32
C ALA A 234 17.94 0.52 16.89
N ALA A 235 18.98 0.26 16.09
CA ALA A 235 20.20 -0.38 16.57
C ALA A 235 20.92 0.46 17.65
N LEU A 236 21.01 1.79 17.49
CA LEU A 236 21.59 2.68 18.50
C LEU A 236 20.77 2.71 19.80
N LEU A 237 19.44 2.76 19.70
CA LEU A 237 18.56 2.65 20.87
C LEU A 237 18.76 1.30 21.58
N MET A 238 18.82 0.22 20.82
CA MET A 238 19.04 -1.13 21.36
C MET A 238 20.43 -1.30 21.97
N GLU A 239 21.47 -0.67 21.42
CA GLU A 239 22.81 -0.64 22.03
C GLU A 239 22.76 0.08 23.39
N TRP A 240 22.20 1.28 23.42
CA TRP A 240 22.04 2.06 24.65
C TRP A 240 21.25 1.29 25.72
N GLY A 241 20.13 0.66 25.35
CA GLY A 241 19.30 -0.09 26.30
C GLY A 241 19.94 -1.42 26.71
N ILE A 242 20.25 -2.27 25.75
CA ILE A 242 20.55 -3.69 26.00
C ILE A 242 22.04 -3.90 26.26
N VAL A 243 22.93 -3.27 25.48
CA VAL A 243 24.38 -3.49 25.59
C VAL A 243 24.98 -2.69 26.74
N GLN A 244 24.57 -1.43 26.90
CA GLN A 244 25.04 -0.57 28.00
C GLN A 244 24.27 -0.80 29.31
N GLY A 245 23.22 -1.63 29.30
CA GLY A 245 22.51 -2.07 30.50
C GLY A 245 21.46 -1.08 31.04
N ASN A 246 21.14 -0.02 30.31
CA ASN A 246 20.14 0.98 30.74
C ASN A 246 18.70 0.44 30.71
N ASP A 247 18.39 -0.42 29.72
CA ASP A 247 17.08 -1.06 29.57
C ASP A 247 17.18 -2.36 28.73
N PRO A 248 17.25 -3.54 29.37
CA PRO A 248 17.38 -4.81 28.66
C PRO A 248 16.15 -5.20 27.84
N TYR A 249 15.04 -4.47 27.97
CA TYR A 249 13.76 -4.70 27.28
C TYR A 249 13.47 -3.68 26.16
N LEU A 250 14.45 -2.87 25.78
CA LEU A 250 14.31 -1.87 24.71
C LEU A 250 14.37 -2.53 23.32
N TYR A 251 13.26 -3.15 22.90
CA TYR A 251 13.05 -3.75 21.58
C TYR A 251 11.56 -3.73 21.18
N GLY A 252 11.21 -4.19 19.97
CA GLY A 252 9.85 -4.27 19.47
C GLY A 252 9.07 -2.95 19.57
N GLU A 253 7.84 -3.03 20.07
CA GLU A 253 6.97 -1.86 20.29
C GLU A 253 7.59 -0.79 21.18
N LYS A 254 8.49 -1.16 22.11
CA LYS A 254 9.14 -0.18 22.98
C LYS A 254 10.04 0.75 22.17
N VAL A 255 10.91 0.21 21.32
CA VAL A 255 11.76 1.01 20.41
C VAL A 255 10.90 1.85 19.47
N LYS A 256 9.84 1.28 18.89
CA LYS A 256 8.89 2.04 18.08
C LYS A 256 8.30 3.23 18.83
N ALA A 257 7.87 3.04 20.08
CA ALA A 257 7.28 4.10 20.90
C ALA A 257 8.28 5.24 21.15
N TYR A 258 9.55 4.93 21.43
CA TYR A 258 10.60 5.93 21.57
C TYR A 258 10.88 6.69 20.27
N LEU A 259 10.97 5.98 19.14
CA LEU A 259 11.16 6.59 17.83
C LEU A 259 10.00 7.51 17.44
N ARG A 260 8.75 7.12 17.73
CA ARG A 260 7.57 7.97 17.52
C ARG A 260 7.58 9.20 18.41
N ARG A 261 7.94 9.03 19.69
CA ARG A 261 8.00 10.14 20.65
C ARG A 261 9.06 11.17 20.29
N GLY A 262 10.22 10.72 19.80
CA GLY A 262 11.31 11.60 19.38
C GLY A 262 11.17 12.14 17.96
N ALA A 263 10.13 11.75 17.23
CA ALA A 263 9.93 12.23 15.86
C ALA A 263 9.63 13.74 15.86
N ARG A 264 10.19 14.44 14.87
CA ARG A 264 10.06 15.89 14.71
C ARG A 264 9.02 16.22 13.66
N GLU A 265 8.06 17.04 14.02
CA GLU A 265 7.08 17.58 13.07
C GLU A 265 7.78 18.41 11.99
N LEU A 266 7.44 18.17 10.73
CA LEU A 266 7.94 18.96 9.60
C LEU A 266 7.02 20.17 9.32
N PRO A 267 7.56 21.30 8.84
CA PRO A 267 6.73 22.45 8.50
C PRO A 267 5.78 22.16 7.34
N GLY A 268 4.64 22.85 7.30
CA GLY A 268 3.65 22.71 6.23
C GLY A 268 2.55 21.67 6.50
N TYR A 269 2.51 21.09 7.70
CA TYR A 269 1.48 20.16 8.15
C TYR A 269 0.87 20.67 9.47
N SER A 270 -0.45 20.61 9.59
CA SER A 270 -1.19 21.12 10.76
C SER A 270 -1.66 20.04 11.73
N GLU A 271 -1.57 18.76 11.34
CA GLU A 271 -2.08 17.63 12.12
C GLU A 271 -1.06 16.50 12.21
N TRP A 272 -0.97 15.92 13.41
CA TRP A 272 -0.07 14.82 13.75
C TRP A 272 -0.75 13.83 14.72
N PRO A 273 -0.51 12.51 14.56
CA PRO A 273 0.14 11.91 13.40
C PRO A 273 -0.71 12.08 12.13
N ASN A 274 -0.08 12.05 10.95
CA ASN A 274 -0.79 12.10 9.67
C ASN A 274 -0.43 10.93 8.75
N ALA A 275 -1.26 10.68 7.74
CA ALA A 275 -1.13 9.56 6.82
C ALA A 275 0.12 9.62 5.90
N LEU A 276 0.82 10.76 5.86
CA LEU A 276 1.98 10.99 4.99
C LEU A 276 3.30 10.72 5.73
N LEU A 277 3.47 11.33 6.90
CA LEU A 277 4.73 11.37 7.66
C LEU A 277 4.62 10.65 9.01
N GLY A 278 3.46 10.10 9.35
CA GLY A 278 3.26 9.39 10.60
C GLY A 278 3.36 10.35 11.77
N PHE A 279 4.19 10.02 12.76
CA PHE A 279 4.45 10.86 13.93
C PHE A 279 5.51 11.94 13.69
N GLY A 280 6.14 12.00 12.51
CA GLY A 280 7.15 13.01 12.18
C GLY A 280 8.40 12.44 11.53
N ALA A 281 9.39 13.30 11.30
CA ALA A 281 10.71 12.92 10.83
C ALA A 281 11.57 12.33 11.96
N LEU A 282 12.26 11.23 11.67
CA LEU A 282 13.20 10.56 12.56
C LEU A 282 14.16 11.54 13.25
N CYS A 283 14.20 11.50 14.59
CA CYS A 283 15.27 12.13 15.36
C CYS A 283 15.77 11.21 16.47
N VAL A 284 16.96 10.62 16.26
CA VAL A 284 17.57 9.68 17.21
C VAL A 284 17.81 10.33 18.57
N ARG A 285 18.27 11.59 18.57
CA ARG A 285 18.57 12.33 19.80
C ARG A 285 17.34 12.35 20.71
N GLU A 286 16.25 12.96 20.26
CA GLU A 286 14.99 13.08 21.02
C GLU A 286 14.31 11.72 21.31
N SER A 287 14.72 10.66 20.62
CA SER A 287 14.19 9.31 20.85
C SER A 287 14.90 8.60 22.01
N LEU A 288 16.06 9.08 22.46
CA LEU A 288 16.75 8.50 23.61
C LEU A 288 16.10 9.00 24.91
N PRO A 289 15.89 8.14 25.93
CA PRO A 289 15.17 8.51 27.15
C PRO A 289 15.81 9.65 27.96
N ASP A 290 17.12 9.83 27.84
CA ASP A 290 17.94 10.77 28.64
C ASP A 290 18.46 11.97 27.81
N SER A 291 17.81 12.28 26.69
CA SER A 291 18.24 13.33 25.75
C SER A 291 17.73 14.74 26.06
#